data_AF-A0A7G1ITZ3-F1
#
_entry.id   AF-A0A7G1ITZ3-F1
#
_cell.length_a   1.000
_cell.length_b   1.000
_cell.length_c   1.000
_cell.angle_alpha   90.00
_cell.angle_beta   90.00
_cell.angle_gamma   90.00
#
_symmetry.space_group_name_H-M   'P 1'
#
loop_
_entity.id
_entity.type
_entity.pdbx_description
1 polymer ?
#
loop_
_entity_poly.entity_id
_entity_poly.type
_entity_poly.pdbx_seq_one_letter_code
_entity_poly.pdbx_strand_id
1 'polypeptide(L)'
;MTMTAALLHDLGHGAYSHTFEHLFDTDHEAITQEIIQSPETEIHQVLLQVAPDFPEKVASVIDHTYPNKQVVQLISSQIDADRMDYLLRDSYFTGASYGEFDLTRILRVIRPIENGIAFQRNGMHAIEDYVLSRYQMYMQVYFHPATRAMEVLLQNLLKRAKELYPEDKDFFARTSPHLLPFFEKNVTLSDYLALDDGVMNTYFQLWMTSPDKILADLSQRFVNRKVFKSITFSQEDQDQLASMRKLVEDIGFDPDYYTAIHKNFDLPYDIYRPESENPRTQIEILQKNGQIAELSSLSPIVQSLAGSRHGDNRFYFPKEMLDQNSIFASITQQFLHLIENDHFTPNKN
;
A
#
# COMPACT_ATOMS: atom_id res chain seq x y z
N MET A 1 -21.22 5.50 -17.52
CA MET A 1 -21.06 4.53 -16.43
C MET A 1 -19.62 4.03 -16.34
N THR A 2 -19.12 3.20 -17.27
CA THR A 2 -17.73 2.67 -17.18
C THR A 2 -16.67 3.76 -17.02
N MET A 3 -16.68 4.79 -17.86
CA MET A 3 -15.74 5.93 -17.74
C MET A 3 -15.91 6.69 -16.42
N THR A 4 -17.14 6.77 -15.90
CA THR A 4 -17.45 7.43 -14.63
C THR A 4 -16.89 6.64 -13.46
N ALA A 5 -17.11 5.33 -13.43
CA ALA A 5 -16.54 4.45 -12.41
C ALA A 5 -15.01 4.44 -12.49
N ALA A 6 -14.42 4.41 -13.69
CA ALA A 6 -12.98 4.54 -13.85
C ALA A 6 -12.43 5.87 -13.29
N LEU A 7 -13.13 6.99 -13.50
CA LEU A 7 -12.72 8.28 -12.96
C LEU A 7 -12.84 8.36 -11.42
N LEU A 8 -13.80 7.66 -10.84
CA LEU A 8 -14.15 7.76 -9.43
C LEU A 8 -13.64 6.60 -8.55
N HIS A 9 -12.92 5.62 -9.11
CA HIS A 9 -12.56 4.39 -8.39
C HIS A 9 -11.77 4.63 -7.11
N ASP A 10 -10.85 5.59 -7.14
CA ASP A 10 -9.94 5.92 -6.04
C ASP A 10 -10.38 7.15 -5.21
N LEU A 11 -11.62 7.60 -5.38
CA LEU A 11 -12.12 8.84 -4.78
C LEU A 11 -12.10 8.83 -3.23
N GLY A 12 -12.25 7.66 -2.62
CA GLY A 12 -12.26 7.45 -1.18
C GLY A 12 -10.88 7.33 -0.55
N HIS A 13 -9.78 7.39 -1.31
CA HIS A 13 -8.44 7.40 -0.72
C HIS A 13 -8.16 8.71 0.04
N GLY A 14 -7.90 8.58 1.34
CA GLY A 14 -7.47 9.68 2.21
C GLY A 14 -5.95 9.85 2.24
N ALA A 15 -5.48 10.75 3.12
CA ALA A 15 -4.06 11.04 3.28
C ALA A 15 -3.24 9.77 3.60
N TYR A 16 -2.15 9.54 2.86
CA TYR A 16 -1.30 8.34 2.98
C TYR A 16 -2.02 6.96 2.92
N SER A 17 -3.24 6.93 2.36
CA SER A 17 -4.08 5.76 2.08
C SER A 17 -3.94 4.63 3.12
N HIS A 18 -3.25 3.54 2.80
CA HIS A 18 -3.17 2.32 3.61
C HIS A 18 -2.66 2.52 5.03
N THR A 19 -1.76 3.48 5.25
CA THR A 19 -1.26 3.75 6.62
C THR A 19 -2.38 4.32 7.49
N PHE A 20 -3.21 5.17 6.91
CA PHE A 20 -4.33 5.80 7.58
C PHE A 20 -5.46 4.79 7.83
N GLU A 21 -5.79 3.97 6.83
CA GLU A 21 -6.77 2.88 6.92
C GLU A 21 -6.50 1.93 8.07
N HIS A 22 -5.28 1.40 8.16
CA HIS A 22 -4.91 0.46 9.20
C HIS A 22 -4.99 1.07 10.61
N LEU A 23 -4.74 2.37 10.75
CA LEU A 23 -4.71 3.01 12.06
C LEU A 23 -6.09 3.43 12.56
N PHE A 24 -6.95 3.87 11.65
CA PHE A 24 -8.28 4.42 11.96
C PHE A 24 -9.42 3.50 11.54
N ASP A 25 -9.12 2.29 11.09
CA ASP A 25 -10.08 1.27 10.69
C ASP A 25 -11.02 1.78 9.57
N THR A 26 -10.49 2.56 8.61
CA THR A 26 -11.24 3.06 7.45
C THR A 26 -11.04 2.17 6.22
N ASP A 27 -11.99 2.22 5.30
CA ASP A 27 -11.99 1.46 4.04
C ASP A 27 -12.26 2.41 2.87
N HIS A 28 -11.25 2.64 2.02
CA HIS A 28 -11.37 3.55 0.88
C HIS A 28 -12.45 3.14 -0.12
N GLU A 29 -12.72 1.85 -0.34
CA GLU A 29 -13.76 1.41 -1.26
C GLU A 29 -15.14 1.76 -0.69
N ALA A 30 -15.35 1.49 0.61
CA ALA A 30 -16.58 1.87 1.31
C ALA A 30 -16.79 3.39 1.29
N ILE A 31 -15.71 4.16 1.46
CA ILE A 31 -15.78 5.63 1.42
C ILE A 31 -16.03 6.13 -0.01
N THR A 32 -15.42 5.53 -1.04
CA THR A 32 -15.74 5.83 -2.45
C THR A 32 -17.23 5.65 -2.70
N GLN A 33 -17.81 4.54 -2.23
CA GLN A 33 -19.25 4.28 -2.34
C GLN A 33 -20.08 5.31 -1.57
N GLU A 34 -19.66 5.70 -0.36
CA GLU A 34 -20.33 6.71 0.44
C GLU A 34 -20.31 8.08 -0.26
N ILE A 35 -19.18 8.50 -0.82
CA ILE A 35 -19.06 9.76 -1.56
C ILE A 35 -19.99 9.75 -2.79
N ILE A 36 -20.05 8.64 -3.52
CA ILE A 36 -20.91 8.51 -4.71
C ILE A 36 -22.40 8.53 -4.34
N GLN A 37 -22.78 7.92 -3.22
CA GLN A 37 -24.18 7.72 -2.84
C GLN A 37 -24.74 8.77 -1.88
N SER A 38 -23.89 9.55 -1.22
CA SER A 38 -24.31 10.56 -0.26
C SER A 38 -24.90 11.80 -0.96
N PRO A 39 -26.16 12.18 -0.67
CA PRO A 39 -26.79 13.38 -1.25
C PRO A 39 -26.07 14.69 -0.92
N GLU A 40 -25.20 14.69 0.09
CA GLU A 40 -24.46 15.88 0.52
C GLU A 40 -23.29 16.21 -0.42
N THR A 41 -22.87 15.26 -1.27
CA THR A 41 -21.72 15.46 -2.15
C THR A 41 -22.13 16.04 -3.50
N GLU A 42 -21.29 16.92 -4.06
CA GLU A 42 -21.49 17.44 -5.41
C GLU A 42 -21.45 16.31 -6.45
N ILE A 43 -20.64 15.28 -6.20
CA ILE A 43 -20.52 14.11 -7.08
C ILE A 43 -21.87 13.40 -7.21
N HIS A 44 -22.55 13.11 -6.10
CA HIS A 44 -23.88 12.53 -6.15
C HIS A 44 -24.87 13.39 -6.94
N GLN A 45 -24.87 14.70 -6.70
CA GLN A 45 -25.76 15.65 -7.39
C GLN A 45 -25.51 15.68 -8.90
N VAL A 46 -24.25 15.59 -9.34
CA VAL A 46 -23.90 15.51 -10.76
C VAL A 46 -24.34 14.17 -11.36
N LEU A 47 -24.14 13.07 -10.64
CA LEU A 47 -24.55 11.73 -11.12
C LEU A 47 -26.07 11.61 -11.28
N LEU A 48 -26.85 12.22 -10.40
CA LEU A 48 -28.32 12.27 -10.50
C LEU A 48 -28.83 12.99 -11.76
N GLN A 49 -28.06 13.92 -12.32
CA GLN A 49 -28.42 14.59 -13.58
C GLN A 49 -28.40 13.63 -14.79
N VAL A 50 -27.71 12.49 -14.68
CA VAL A 50 -27.67 11.45 -15.72
C VAL A 50 -28.89 10.54 -15.63
N ALA A 51 -29.13 9.95 -14.46
CA ALA A 51 -30.33 9.18 -14.14
C ALA A 51 -30.47 9.01 -12.61
N PRO A 52 -31.71 8.81 -12.09
CA PRO A 52 -31.94 8.61 -10.66
C PRO A 52 -31.20 7.40 -10.06
N ASP A 53 -31.00 6.34 -10.85
CA ASP A 53 -30.33 5.10 -10.44
C ASP A 53 -28.83 5.07 -10.82
N PHE A 54 -28.30 6.17 -11.36
CA PHE A 54 -26.92 6.23 -11.84
C PHE A 54 -25.87 6.18 -10.72
N PRO A 55 -26.02 6.87 -9.57
CA PRO A 55 -25.09 6.76 -8.45
C PRO A 55 -24.92 5.31 -7.97
N GLU A 56 -26.03 4.60 -7.75
CA GLU A 56 -26.04 3.20 -7.32
C GLU A 56 -25.34 2.30 -8.34
N LYS A 57 -25.60 2.49 -9.64
CA LYS A 57 -24.91 1.75 -10.71
C LYS A 57 -23.40 1.99 -10.69
N VAL A 58 -22.95 3.23 -10.51
CA VAL A 58 -21.51 3.53 -10.45
C VAL A 58 -20.89 2.90 -9.20
N ALA A 59 -21.53 3.02 -8.04
CA ALA A 59 -21.08 2.40 -6.80
C ALA A 59 -20.98 0.87 -6.93
N SER A 60 -21.96 0.21 -7.54
CA SER A 60 -21.94 -1.25 -7.75
C SER A 60 -20.81 -1.74 -8.68
N VAL A 61 -20.25 -0.86 -9.53
CA VAL A 61 -19.07 -1.21 -10.33
C VAL A 61 -17.81 -1.23 -9.46
N ILE A 62 -17.68 -0.26 -8.55
CA ILE A 62 -16.59 -0.20 -7.57
C ILE A 62 -16.69 -1.39 -6.60
N ASP A 63 -17.90 -1.69 -6.13
CA ASP A 63 -18.23 -2.84 -5.29
C ASP A 63 -18.11 -4.21 -5.99
N HIS A 64 -17.77 -4.24 -7.28
CA HIS A 64 -17.71 -5.44 -8.11
C HIS A 64 -19.04 -6.24 -8.24
N THR A 65 -20.16 -5.68 -7.80
CA THR A 65 -21.50 -6.31 -7.85
C THR A 65 -22.27 -6.00 -9.14
N TYR A 66 -21.77 -5.09 -9.99
CA TYR A 66 -22.44 -4.74 -11.23
C TYR A 66 -22.54 -5.94 -12.19
N PRO A 67 -23.72 -6.24 -12.79
CA PRO A 67 -23.94 -7.50 -13.51
C PRO A 67 -23.04 -7.73 -14.72
N ASN A 68 -22.61 -6.66 -15.41
CA ASN A 68 -21.76 -6.80 -16.58
C ASN A 68 -20.28 -6.88 -16.17
N LYS A 69 -19.76 -8.12 -16.14
CA LYS A 69 -18.35 -8.40 -15.82
C LYS A 69 -17.35 -7.70 -16.74
N GLN A 70 -17.71 -7.38 -17.98
CA GLN A 70 -16.84 -6.63 -18.89
C GLN A 70 -16.57 -5.22 -18.34
N VAL A 71 -17.58 -4.59 -17.71
CA VAL A 71 -17.44 -3.28 -17.10
C VAL A 71 -16.56 -3.37 -15.86
N VAL A 72 -16.85 -4.33 -14.97
CA VAL A 72 -16.11 -4.51 -13.71
C VAL A 72 -14.63 -4.78 -14.01
N GLN A 73 -14.33 -5.72 -14.92
CA GLN A 73 -12.95 -6.10 -15.23
C GLN A 73 -12.13 -5.03 -15.96
N LEU A 74 -12.76 -4.04 -16.60
CA LEU A 74 -12.03 -2.88 -17.15
C LEU A 74 -11.43 -2.01 -16.05
N ILE A 75 -12.05 -2.01 -14.86
CA ILE A 75 -11.68 -1.12 -13.75
C ILE A 75 -10.93 -1.91 -12.68
N SER A 76 -11.36 -3.14 -12.37
CA SER A 76 -10.71 -4.02 -11.40
C SER A 76 -10.60 -5.45 -11.92
N SER A 77 -9.38 -5.87 -12.23
CA SER A 77 -8.97 -7.21 -12.61
C SER A 77 -7.45 -7.41 -12.36
N GLN A 78 -6.82 -8.40 -13.01
CA GLN A 78 -5.35 -8.52 -13.00
C GLN A 78 -4.66 -7.62 -14.01
N ILE A 79 -5.41 -7.09 -14.98
CA ILE A 79 -4.94 -6.23 -16.07
C ILE A 79 -6.07 -5.27 -16.48
N ASP A 80 -6.33 -4.34 -15.58
CA ASP A 80 -7.36 -3.30 -15.70
C ASP A 80 -6.73 -1.94 -16.06
N ALA A 81 -7.60 -0.94 -16.27
CA ALA A 81 -7.18 0.42 -16.59
C ALA A 81 -6.42 1.10 -15.45
N ASP A 82 -6.78 0.81 -14.19
CA ASP A 82 -6.11 1.35 -13.00
C ASP A 82 -4.64 0.89 -12.96
N ARG A 83 -4.39 -0.42 -12.94
CA ARG A 83 -3.05 -1.01 -12.91
C ARG A 83 -2.20 -0.61 -14.09
N MET A 84 -2.80 -0.56 -15.27
CA MET A 84 -2.07 -0.11 -16.44
C MET A 84 -1.64 1.36 -16.33
N ASP A 85 -2.48 2.23 -15.76
CA ASP A 85 -2.14 3.64 -15.55
C ASP A 85 -1.08 3.80 -14.46
N TYR A 86 -1.29 3.30 -13.24
CA TYR A 86 -0.35 3.54 -12.15
C TYR A 86 1.03 2.94 -12.44
N LEU A 87 1.12 1.76 -13.07
CA LEU A 87 2.43 1.16 -13.38
C LEU A 87 3.24 2.05 -14.34
N LEU A 88 2.60 2.56 -15.39
CA LEU A 88 3.26 3.45 -16.36
C LEU A 88 3.55 4.82 -15.74
N ARG A 89 2.60 5.36 -14.99
CA ARG A 89 2.72 6.66 -14.31
C ARG A 89 3.83 6.63 -13.27
N ASP A 90 3.85 5.64 -12.39
CA ASP A 90 4.84 5.51 -11.33
C ASP A 90 6.22 5.25 -11.92
N SER A 91 6.33 4.40 -12.95
CA SER A 91 7.58 4.20 -13.69
C SER A 91 8.12 5.52 -14.22
N TYR A 92 7.25 6.34 -14.82
CA TYR A 92 7.60 7.66 -15.34
C TYR A 92 8.06 8.63 -14.25
N PHE A 93 7.29 8.79 -13.17
CA PHE A 93 7.59 9.77 -12.12
C PHE A 93 8.75 9.37 -11.21
N THR A 94 8.97 8.07 -11.00
CA THR A 94 10.12 7.56 -10.24
C THR A 94 11.40 7.49 -11.09
N GLY A 95 11.26 7.46 -12.42
CA GLY A 95 12.36 7.22 -13.36
C GLY A 95 12.81 5.75 -13.41
N ALA A 96 12.06 4.84 -12.76
CA ALA A 96 12.33 3.41 -12.79
C ALA A 96 11.78 2.80 -14.08
N SER A 97 12.53 2.91 -15.18
CA SER A 97 12.13 2.43 -16.53
C SER A 97 11.89 0.91 -16.64
N TYR A 98 11.92 0.19 -15.52
CA TYR A 98 11.55 -1.23 -15.41
C TYR A 98 10.03 -1.44 -15.48
N GLY A 99 9.23 -0.41 -15.19
CA GLY A 99 7.77 -0.50 -15.18
C GLY A 99 7.10 -0.24 -16.54
N GLU A 100 7.88 0.03 -17.59
CA GLU A 100 7.34 0.32 -18.92
C GLU A 100 6.87 -0.96 -19.62
N PHE A 101 5.73 -0.89 -20.32
CA PHE A 101 5.22 -1.94 -21.20
C PHE A 101 4.43 -1.31 -22.36
N ASP A 102 4.25 -2.03 -23.46
CA ASP A 102 3.54 -1.51 -24.64
C ASP A 102 2.00 -1.53 -24.47
N LEU A 103 1.46 -0.47 -23.86
CA LEU A 103 0.02 -0.25 -23.73
C LEU A 103 -0.70 -0.29 -25.09
N THR A 104 -0.10 0.28 -26.15
CA THR A 104 -0.72 0.30 -27.49
C THR A 104 -0.91 -1.11 -28.02
N ARG A 105 0.05 -2.02 -27.74
CA ARG A 105 -0.07 -3.42 -28.13
C ARG A 105 -1.15 -4.14 -27.34
N ILE A 106 -1.27 -3.90 -26.03
CA ILE A 106 -2.32 -4.47 -25.18
C ILE A 106 -3.71 -4.03 -25.68
N LEU A 107 -3.90 -2.73 -25.93
CA LEU A 107 -5.14 -2.17 -26.46
C LEU A 107 -5.53 -2.73 -27.84
N ARG A 108 -4.55 -3.14 -28.66
CA ARG A 108 -4.84 -3.79 -29.96
C ARG A 108 -5.42 -5.19 -29.80
N VAL A 109 -5.11 -5.90 -28.71
CA VAL A 109 -5.43 -7.32 -28.53
C VAL A 109 -6.47 -7.61 -27.45
N ILE A 110 -6.82 -6.62 -26.61
CA ILE A 110 -7.92 -6.73 -25.65
C ILE A 110 -9.26 -6.97 -26.37
N ARG A 111 -10.07 -7.91 -25.89
CA ARG A 111 -11.36 -8.29 -26.48
C ARG A 111 -12.41 -8.50 -25.38
N PRO A 112 -13.63 -7.98 -25.56
CA PRO A 112 -14.74 -8.38 -24.72
C PRO A 112 -15.13 -9.82 -25.06
N ILE A 113 -15.49 -10.58 -24.03
CA ILE A 113 -16.08 -11.92 -24.12
C ILE A 113 -17.35 -11.96 -23.26
N GLU A 114 -18.17 -13.00 -23.40
CA GLU A 114 -19.45 -13.12 -22.69
C GLU A 114 -19.32 -12.88 -21.17
N ASN A 115 -18.25 -13.39 -20.55
CA ASN A 115 -18.04 -13.35 -19.10
C ASN A 115 -16.94 -12.38 -18.62
N GLY A 116 -16.52 -11.41 -19.45
CA GLY A 116 -15.47 -10.48 -19.07
C GLY A 116 -14.56 -10.04 -20.22
N ILE A 117 -13.26 -9.99 -19.96
CA ILE A 117 -12.22 -9.53 -20.88
C ILE A 117 -11.17 -10.60 -21.07
N ALA A 118 -10.78 -10.79 -22.33
CA ALA A 118 -9.66 -11.64 -22.72
C ALA A 118 -8.74 -10.91 -23.70
N PHE A 119 -7.57 -11.50 -23.96
CA PHE A 119 -6.58 -10.95 -24.89
C PHE A 119 -6.29 -11.95 -26.01
N GLN A 120 -6.19 -11.45 -27.25
CA GLN A 120 -5.88 -12.33 -28.38
C GLN A 120 -4.50 -12.97 -28.22
N ARG A 121 -4.39 -14.27 -28.52
CA ARG A 121 -3.14 -15.04 -28.43
C ARG A 121 -1.94 -14.42 -29.17
N ASN A 122 -2.16 -13.68 -30.25
CA ASN A 122 -1.08 -13.02 -30.99
C ASN A 122 -0.44 -11.83 -30.24
N GLY A 123 -1.05 -11.36 -29.16
CA GLY A 123 -0.54 -10.31 -28.29
C GLY A 123 0.01 -10.81 -26.96
N MET A 124 0.10 -12.13 -26.75
CA MET A 124 0.50 -12.74 -25.48
C MET A 124 1.80 -12.13 -24.92
N HIS A 125 2.81 -11.90 -25.76
CA HIS A 125 4.09 -11.32 -25.31
C HIS A 125 3.99 -9.90 -24.74
N ALA A 126 3.01 -9.09 -25.16
CA ALA A 126 2.79 -7.78 -24.54
C ALA A 126 2.13 -7.89 -23.16
N ILE A 127 1.37 -8.97 -22.93
CA ILE A 127 0.79 -9.29 -21.64
C ILE A 127 1.87 -9.88 -20.71
N GLU A 128 2.79 -10.69 -21.24
CA GLU A 128 3.98 -11.15 -20.50
C GLU A 128 4.86 -9.97 -20.06
N ASP A 129 5.09 -9.02 -20.96
CA ASP A 129 5.81 -7.78 -20.68
C ASP A 129 5.15 -6.99 -19.54
N TYR A 130 3.83 -6.77 -19.61
CA TYR A 130 3.06 -6.17 -18.51
C TYR A 130 3.27 -6.87 -17.16
N VAL A 131 3.19 -8.21 -17.12
CA VAL A 131 3.37 -8.99 -15.88
C VAL A 131 4.80 -8.83 -15.35
N LEU A 132 5.80 -8.83 -16.23
CA LEU A 132 7.20 -8.63 -15.85
C LEU A 132 7.46 -7.20 -15.34
N SER A 133 6.93 -6.18 -16.02
CA SER A 133 7.07 -4.79 -15.62
C SER A 133 6.39 -4.54 -14.26
N ARG A 134 5.20 -5.13 -14.05
CA ARG A 134 4.55 -5.14 -12.75
C ARG A 134 5.43 -5.77 -11.67
N TYR A 135 5.97 -6.96 -11.92
CA TYR A 135 6.91 -7.62 -10.99
C TYR A 135 8.08 -6.70 -10.61
N GLN A 136 8.70 -6.07 -11.59
CA GLN A 136 9.85 -5.21 -11.36
C GLN A 136 9.49 -3.96 -10.56
N MET A 137 8.34 -3.32 -10.83
CA MET A 137 7.85 -2.18 -10.05
C MET A 137 7.65 -2.51 -8.57
N TYR A 138 7.09 -3.69 -8.28
CA TYR A 138 6.97 -4.17 -6.90
C TYR A 138 8.34 -4.30 -6.23
N MET A 139 9.30 -4.96 -6.87
CA MET A 139 10.61 -5.18 -6.26
C MET A 139 11.46 -3.92 -6.13
N GLN A 140 11.37 -2.99 -7.08
CA GLN A 140 12.27 -1.83 -7.15
C GLN A 140 11.68 -0.56 -6.50
N VAL A 141 10.35 -0.39 -6.55
CA VAL A 141 9.68 0.83 -6.09
C VAL A 141 8.83 0.53 -4.86
N TYR A 142 7.81 -0.32 -5.00
CA TYR A 142 6.82 -0.48 -3.93
C TYR A 142 7.42 -1.17 -2.69
N PHE A 143 8.29 -2.16 -2.84
CA PHE A 143 8.97 -2.83 -1.73
C PHE A 143 10.32 -2.25 -1.37
N HIS A 144 10.64 -1.05 -1.87
CA HIS A 144 11.90 -0.42 -1.56
C HIS A 144 12.02 -0.19 -0.04
N PRO A 145 13.09 -0.67 0.63
CA PRO A 145 13.16 -0.69 2.10
C PRO A 145 13.05 0.70 2.74
N ALA A 146 13.54 1.74 2.06
CA ALA A 146 13.45 3.12 2.56
C ALA A 146 12.02 3.69 2.48
N THR A 147 11.21 3.29 1.50
CA THR A 147 9.79 3.70 1.39
C THR A 147 9.02 3.08 2.54
N ARG A 148 9.22 1.78 2.76
CA ARG A 148 8.61 1.04 3.88
C ARG A 148 9.08 1.53 5.25
N ALA A 149 10.33 1.97 5.38
CA ALA A 149 10.80 2.62 6.60
C ALA A 149 10.03 3.93 6.91
N MET A 150 9.65 4.69 5.89
CA MET A 150 8.82 5.88 6.07
C MET A 150 7.38 5.54 6.45
N GLU A 151 6.80 4.48 5.89
CA GLU A 151 5.48 3.99 6.31
C GLU A 151 5.48 3.53 7.77
N VAL A 152 6.46 2.73 8.18
CA VAL A 152 6.65 2.32 9.59
C VAL A 152 6.75 3.55 10.50
N LEU A 153 7.52 4.56 10.08
CA LEU A 153 7.67 5.79 10.84
C LEU A 153 6.34 6.55 10.97
N LEU A 154 5.56 6.63 9.89
CA LEU A 154 4.25 7.28 9.88
C LEU A 154 3.24 6.52 10.75
N GLN A 155 3.20 5.19 10.65
CA GLN A 155 2.37 4.34 11.50
C GLN A 155 2.68 4.57 12.98
N ASN A 156 3.96 4.54 13.35
CA ASN A 156 4.39 4.72 14.74
C ASN A 156 4.13 6.15 15.23
N LEU A 157 4.30 7.15 14.37
CA LEU A 157 3.98 8.55 14.66
C LEU A 157 2.51 8.73 15.00
N LEU A 158 1.62 8.25 14.14
CA LEU A 158 0.18 8.40 14.31
C LEU A 158 -0.37 7.50 15.43
N LYS A 159 0.22 6.31 15.63
CA LYS A 159 -0.04 5.46 16.81
C LYS A 159 0.25 6.22 18.10
N ARG A 160 1.42 6.88 18.19
CA ARG A 160 1.77 7.69 19.37
C ARG A 160 0.80 8.84 19.57
N ALA A 161 0.39 9.54 18.51
CA ALA A 161 -0.61 10.60 18.60
C ALA A 161 -1.96 10.09 19.15
N LYS A 162 -2.44 8.95 18.63
CA LYS A 162 -3.68 8.29 19.09
C LYS A 162 -3.63 7.89 20.56
N GLU A 163 -2.49 7.39 21.04
CA GLU A 163 -2.30 6.99 22.44
C GLU A 163 -2.18 8.18 23.40
N LEU A 164 -1.61 9.31 22.95
CA LEU A 164 -1.50 10.54 23.74
C LEU A 164 -2.80 11.34 23.79
N TYR A 165 -3.68 11.17 22.80
CA TYR A 165 -4.92 11.95 22.70
C TYR A 165 -5.76 12.01 23.98
N PRO A 166 -6.02 10.90 24.71
CA PRO A 166 -6.82 10.93 25.93
C PRO A 166 -6.22 11.79 27.05
N GLU A 167 -4.89 11.87 27.11
CA GLU A 167 -4.13 12.56 28.18
C GLU A 167 -3.93 14.05 27.88
N ASP A 168 -3.87 14.46 26.60
CA ASP A 168 -3.60 15.85 26.20
C ASP A 168 -4.53 16.34 25.07
N LYS A 169 -5.85 16.24 25.31
CA LYS A 169 -6.87 16.66 24.33
C LYS A 169 -6.71 18.10 23.85
N ASP A 170 -6.36 19.01 24.76
CA ASP A 170 -6.19 20.43 24.44
C ASP A 170 -5.02 20.67 23.48
N PHE A 171 -3.94 19.89 23.58
CA PHE A 171 -2.86 19.94 22.62
C PHE A 171 -3.32 19.53 21.22
N PHE A 172 -4.01 18.40 21.08
CA PHE A 172 -4.49 17.92 19.78
C PHE A 172 -5.61 18.79 19.20
N ALA A 173 -6.48 19.37 20.03
CA ALA A 173 -7.48 20.33 19.58
C ALA A 173 -6.85 21.58 18.93
N ARG A 174 -5.68 22.01 19.43
CA ARG A 174 -4.93 23.16 18.86
C ARG A 174 -4.03 22.80 17.69
N THR A 175 -3.48 21.58 17.67
CA THR A 175 -2.42 21.21 16.71
C THR A 175 -2.91 20.31 15.58
N SER A 176 -4.00 19.59 15.77
CA SER A 176 -4.54 18.63 14.78
C SER A 176 -6.06 18.46 14.89
N PRO A 177 -6.85 19.54 14.76
CA PRO A 177 -8.29 19.51 15.01
C PRO A 177 -9.05 18.51 14.12
N HIS A 178 -8.66 18.33 12.86
CA HIS A 178 -9.34 17.39 11.95
C HIS A 178 -9.07 15.91 12.26
N LEU A 179 -8.11 15.60 13.14
CA LEU A 179 -7.89 14.22 13.61
C LEU A 179 -8.71 13.85 14.85
N LEU A 180 -9.36 14.82 15.53
CA LEU A 180 -10.17 14.55 16.72
C LEU A 180 -11.31 13.55 16.44
N PRO A 181 -12.14 13.73 15.39
CA PRO A 181 -13.20 12.77 15.06
C PRO A 181 -12.68 11.34 14.88
N PHE A 182 -11.46 11.20 14.33
CA PHE A 182 -10.80 9.91 14.11
C PHE A 182 -10.33 9.27 15.43
N PHE A 183 -9.74 10.06 16.32
CA PHE A 183 -9.38 9.56 17.66
C PHE A 183 -10.59 9.17 18.50
N GLU A 184 -11.71 9.89 18.33
CA GLU A 184 -12.97 9.66 19.04
C GLU A 184 -13.87 8.59 18.40
N LYS A 185 -13.48 8.06 17.22
CA LYS A 185 -14.26 7.09 16.44
C LYS A 185 -15.67 7.60 16.09
N ASN A 186 -15.79 8.89 15.81
CA ASN A 186 -17.03 9.55 15.41
C ASN A 186 -16.79 10.42 14.17
N VAL A 187 -16.23 9.81 13.14
CA VAL A 187 -15.86 10.46 11.88
C VAL A 187 -17.10 10.59 11.00
N THR A 188 -17.36 11.79 10.49
CA THR A 188 -18.32 12.00 9.40
C THR A 188 -17.62 12.02 8.05
N LEU A 189 -18.37 11.85 6.95
CA LEU A 189 -17.81 12.00 5.61
C LEU A 189 -17.14 13.36 5.39
N SER A 190 -17.73 14.43 5.95
CA SER A 190 -17.15 15.77 5.85
C SER A 190 -15.81 15.88 6.60
N ASP A 191 -15.64 15.18 7.73
CA ASP A 191 -14.37 15.17 8.45
C ASP A 191 -13.30 14.41 7.64
N TYR A 192 -13.71 13.32 6.97
CA TYR A 192 -12.83 12.56 6.09
C TYR A 192 -12.35 13.36 4.88
N LEU A 193 -13.27 14.02 4.18
CA LEU A 193 -12.96 14.84 3.00
C LEU A 193 -12.14 16.09 3.34
N ALA A 194 -12.04 16.47 4.62
CA ALA A 194 -11.20 17.59 5.07
C ALA A 194 -9.74 17.20 5.30
N LEU A 195 -9.37 15.92 5.19
CA LEU A 195 -8.01 15.44 5.37
C LEU A 195 -7.31 15.19 4.03
N ASP A 196 -6.13 15.78 3.89
CA ASP A 196 -5.18 15.50 2.82
C ASP A 196 -3.74 15.46 3.37
N ASP A 197 -2.78 15.06 2.53
CA ASP A 197 -1.36 14.99 2.92
C ASP A 197 -0.82 16.35 3.39
N GLY A 198 -1.33 17.47 2.88
CA GLY A 198 -0.91 18.82 3.27
C GLY A 198 -1.36 19.17 4.69
N VAL A 199 -2.60 18.82 5.04
CA VAL A 199 -3.14 18.94 6.40
C VAL A 199 -2.32 18.09 7.36
N MET A 200 -2.07 16.83 7.02
CA MET A 200 -1.27 15.92 7.86
C MET A 200 0.18 16.42 8.05
N ASN A 201 0.82 16.88 6.97
CA ASN A 201 2.17 17.45 7.05
C ASN A 201 2.23 18.70 7.94
N THR A 202 1.17 19.51 7.95
CA THR A 202 1.06 20.67 8.85
C THR A 202 1.04 20.21 10.31
N TYR A 203 0.27 19.18 10.63
CA TYR A 203 0.19 18.62 11.99
C TYR A 203 1.53 18.03 12.43
N PHE A 204 2.21 17.29 11.55
CA PHE A 204 3.53 16.74 11.85
C PHE A 204 4.55 17.84 12.15
N GLN A 205 4.55 18.94 11.41
CA GLN A 205 5.42 20.08 11.70
C GLN A 205 5.14 20.72 13.07
N LEU A 206 3.88 20.86 13.46
CA LEU A 206 3.52 21.37 14.79
C LEU A 206 3.97 20.40 15.90
N TRP A 207 3.78 19.11 15.68
CA TRP A 207 4.13 18.06 16.63
C TRP A 207 5.64 17.89 16.84
N MET A 208 6.50 18.38 15.95
CA MET A 208 7.96 18.44 16.18
C MET A 208 8.35 19.19 17.45
N THR A 209 7.48 20.07 17.95
CA THR A 209 7.65 20.85 19.18
C THR A 209 6.82 20.35 20.36
N SER A 210 6.21 19.17 20.23
CA SER A 210 5.42 18.55 21.29
C SER A 210 6.25 18.35 22.57
N PRO A 211 5.64 18.51 23.76
CA PRO A 211 6.31 18.15 25.02
C PRO A 211 6.61 16.63 25.10
N ASP A 212 5.87 15.79 24.38
CA ASP A 212 6.16 14.35 24.29
C ASP A 212 7.36 14.10 23.37
N LYS A 213 8.42 13.54 23.94
CA LYS A 213 9.70 13.33 23.23
C LYS A 213 9.57 12.38 22.04
N ILE A 214 8.74 11.33 22.16
CA ILE A 214 8.56 10.33 21.10
C ILE A 214 7.80 10.97 19.94
N LEU A 215 6.66 11.63 20.20
CA LEU A 215 5.88 12.31 19.18
C LEU A 215 6.70 13.38 18.45
N ALA A 216 7.46 14.18 19.20
CA ALA A 216 8.34 15.20 18.66
C ALA A 216 9.45 14.60 17.78
N ASP A 217 10.14 13.56 18.23
CA ASP A 217 11.21 12.93 17.47
C ASP A 217 10.69 12.21 16.22
N LEU A 218 9.61 11.42 16.32
CA LEU A 218 9.02 10.75 15.15
C LEU A 218 8.54 11.76 14.09
N SER A 219 7.93 12.86 14.53
CA SER A 219 7.53 13.96 13.66
C SER A 219 8.74 14.61 12.98
N GLN A 220 9.80 14.88 13.75
CA GLN A 220 11.06 15.42 13.21
C GLN A 220 11.70 14.44 12.21
N ARG A 221 11.65 13.13 12.48
CA ARG A 221 12.19 12.11 11.58
C ARG A 221 11.40 12.07 10.28
N PHE A 222 10.07 12.16 10.34
CA PHE A 222 9.22 12.10 9.15
C PHE A 222 9.45 13.32 8.26
N VAL A 223 9.32 14.52 8.84
CA VAL A 223 9.47 15.80 8.12
C VAL A 223 10.90 15.98 7.56
N ASN A 224 11.93 15.64 8.34
CA ASN A 224 13.33 15.80 7.93
C ASN A 224 13.95 14.55 7.29
N ARG A 225 13.12 13.56 6.93
CA ARG A 225 13.53 12.33 6.25
C ARG A 225 14.69 11.58 6.94
N LYS A 226 14.63 11.46 8.26
CA LYS A 226 15.54 10.61 9.06
C LYS A 226 14.96 9.20 9.18
N VAL A 227 15.13 8.43 8.11
CA VAL A 227 14.55 7.08 7.95
C VAL A 227 15.15 6.07 8.93
N PHE A 228 14.33 5.11 9.36
CA PHE A 228 14.81 3.89 10.00
C PHE A 228 15.64 3.05 9.02
N LYS A 229 16.49 2.20 9.59
CA LYS A 229 17.21 1.15 8.87
C LYS A 229 16.50 -0.18 9.06
N SER A 230 16.82 -1.13 8.20
CA SER A 230 16.20 -2.45 8.24
C SER A 230 17.18 -3.53 7.85
N ILE A 231 17.01 -4.70 8.44
CA ILE A 231 17.66 -5.95 8.05
C ILE A 231 16.61 -6.98 7.69
N THR A 232 17.00 -7.96 6.89
CA THR A 232 16.17 -9.14 6.61
C THR A 232 16.28 -10.16 7.73
N PHE A 233 15.27 -11.02 7.89
CA PHE A 233 15.32 -12.14 8.83
C PHE A 233 14.52 -13.35 8.33
N SER A 234 14.88 -14.55 8.80
CA SER A 234 14.14 -15.78 8.49
C SER A 234 12.95 -15.95 9.45
N GLN A 235 11.84 -16.52 8.97
CA GLN A 235 10.62 -16.66 9.77
C GLN A 235 10.84 -17.47 11.07
N GLU A 236 11.79 -18.40 11.06
CA GLU A 236 12.22 -19.22 12.20
C GLU A 236 12.93 -18.41 13.29
N ASP A 237 13.58 -17.30 12.91
CA ASP A 237 14.33 -16.44 13.83
C ASP A 237 13.50 -15.29 14.40
N GLN A 238 12.22 -15.16 14.01
CA GLN A 238 11.38 -14.02 14.42
C GLN A 238 11.32 -13.84 15.93
N ASP A 239 11.16 -14.93 16.69
CA ASP A 239 11.04 -14.86 18.16
C ASP A 239 12.32 -14.37 18.83
N GLN A 240 13.47 -14.56 18.18
CA GLN A 240 14.78 -14.13 18.67
C GLN A 240 15.03 -12.62 18.45
N LEU A 241 14.23 -11.94 17.62
CA LEU A 241 14.27 -10.47 17.45
C LEU A 241 13.95 -9.71 18.75
N ALA A 242 13.33 -10.36 19.74
CA ALA A 242 13.15 -9.79 21.07
C ALA A 242 14.47 -9.33 21.71
N SER A 243 15.59 -10.03 21.42
CA SER A 243 16.93 -9.63 21.86
C SER A 243 17.37 -8.31 21.22
N MET A 244 17.09 -8.09 19.93
CA MET A 244 17.40 -6.83 19.25
C MET A 244 16.55 -5.68 19.78
N ARG A 245 15.26 -5.93 20.05
CA ARG A 245 14.37 -4.93 20.66
C ARG A 245 14.86 -4.50 22.04
N LYS A 246 15.35 -5.45 22.85
CA LYS A 246 15.99 -5.17 24.15
C LYS A 246 17.19 -4.23 24.01
N LEU A 247 18.09 -4.50 23.05
CA LEU A 247 19.27 -3.67 22.82
C LEU A 247 18.90 -2.25 22.35
N VAL A 248 17.81 -2.09 21.60
CA VAL A 248 17.27 -0.78 21.20
C VAL A 248 16.72 -0.03 22.43
N GLU A 249 16.01 -0.74 23.31
CA GLU A 249 15.50 -0.22 24.58
C GLU A 249 16.64 0.25 25.51
N ASP A 250 17.72 -0.53 25.61
CA ASP A 250 18.86 -0.24 26.51
C ASP A 250 19.62 1.04 26.12
N ILE A 251 19.52 1.51 24.88
CA ILE A 251 20.08 2.82 24.46
C ILE A 251 19.08 3.99 24.57
N GLY A 252 17.86 3.71 25.04
CA GLY A 252 16.83 4.71 25.34
C GLY A 252 15.78 4.92 24.26
N PHE A 253 15.71 4.05 23.24
CA PHE A 253 14.62 4.08 22.26
C PHE A 253 13.53 3.09 22.63
N ASP A 254 12.30 3.57 22.76
CA ASP A 254 11.15 2.71 23.02
C ASP A 254 10.89 1.75 21.84
N PRO A 255 11.05 0.43 22.02
CA PRO A 255 10.96 -0.52 20.91
C PRO A 255 9.56 -0.58 20.27
N ASP A 256 8.50 -0.09 20.93
CA ASP A 256 7.14 -0.07 20.37
C ASP A 256 6.89 1.03 19.34
N TYR A 257 7.80 2.00 19.24
CA TYR A 257 7.75 3.08 18.24
C TYR A 257 9.01 3.19 17.38
N TYR A 258 10.13 2.65 17.86
CA TYR A 258 11.42 2.72 17.17
C TYR A 258 11.80 1.41 16.48
N THR A 259 11.02 0.35 16.66
CA THR A 259 11.19 -0.89 15.90
C THR A 259 9.88 -1.32 15.26
N ALA A 260 9.98 -2.10 14.18
CA ALA A 260 8.83 -2.76 13.59
C ALA A 260 9.25 -4.03 12.86
N ILE A 261 8.33 -4.97 12.76
CA ILE A 261 8.44 -6.11 11.86
C ILE A 261 7.47 -5.87 10.73
N HIS A 262 7.98 -5.83 9.51
CA HIS A 262 7.15 -5.77 8.31
C HIS A 262 7.37 -7.02 7.49
N LYS A 263 6.27 -7.64 7.07
CA LYS A 263 6.28 -8.84 6.23
C LYS A 263 5.77 -8.44 4.86
N ASN A 264 6.70 -8.26 3.92
CA ASN A 264 6.33 -7.95 2.55
C ASN A 264 6.07 -9.28 1.83
N PHE A 265 4.80 -9.64 1.69
CA PHE A 265 4.41 -10.71 0.79
C PHE A 265 3.30 -10.17 -0.09
N ASP A 266 3.64 -9.84 -1.33
CA ASP A 266 2.62 -9.74 -2.36
C ASP A 266 2.96 -10.70 -3.50
N LEU A 267 1.92 -11.13 -4.20
CA LEU A 267 2.03 -11.91 -5.41
C LEU A 267 2.04 -10.92 -6.57
N PRO A 268 3.20 -10.69 -7.22
CA PRO A 268 3.31 -9.82 -8.38
C PRO A 268 2.39 -10.28 -9.52
N TYR A 269 2.10 -11.58 -9.56
CA TYR A 269 1.01 -12.20 -10.30
C TYR A 269 0.34 -13.26 -9.40
N ASP A 270 -0.93 -13.04 -9.09
CA ASP A 270 -1.71 -13.98 -8.30
C ASP A 270 -2.42 -14.97 -9.24
N ILE A 271 -1.96 -16.23 -9.25
CA ILE A 271 -2.71 -17.31 -9.91
C ILE A 271 -3.98 -17.47 -9.12
N TYR A 272 -5.13 -17.46 -9.80
CA TYR A 272 -6.40 -17.83 -9.20
C TYR A 272 -6.28 -19.12 -8.39
N ARG A 273 -6.35 -18.97 -7.06
CA ARG A 273 -6.48 -20.05 -6.10
C ARG A 273 -7.92 -20.03 -5.63
N PRO A 274 -8.77 -21.00 -6.00
CA PRO A 274 -10.15 -21.03 -5.53
C PRO A 274 -10.28 -21.16 -4.01
N GLU A 275 -9.18 -21.50 -3.31
CA GLU A 275 -9.07 -21.60 -1.85
C GLU A 275 -8.61 -20.30 -1.17
N SER A 276 -8.27 -19.22 -1.90
CA SER A 276 -7.92 -17.93 -1.27
C SER A 276 -9.17 -17.17 -0.84
N GLU A 277 -9.10 -16.48 0.31
CA GLU A 277 -10.22 -15.69 0.86
C GLU A 277 -10.77 -14.66 -0.14
N ASN A 278 -9.91 -14.15 -1.05
CA ASN A 278 -10.28 -13.30 -2.18
C ASN A 278 -9.75 -13.89 -3.49
N PRO A 279 -10.54 -14.65 -4.27
CA PRO A 279 -10.08 -15.24 -5.52
C PRO A 279 -9.99 -14.17 -6.63
N ARG A 280 -8.77 -13.68 -6.92
CA ARG A 280 -8.54 -12.68 -7.98
C ARG A 280 -8.74 -13.26 -9.39
N THR A 281 -9.27 -12.47 -10.31
CA THR A 281 -9.56 -12.86 -11.72
C THR A 281 -8.30 -13.36 -12.45
N GLN A 282 -8.42 -14.32 -13.36
CA GLN A 282 -7.30 -14.79 -14.20
C GLN A 282 -7.07 -13.86 -15.39
N ILE A 283 -5.86 -13.86 -15.98
CA ILE A 283 -5.66 -13.25 -17.30
C ILE A 283 -5.99 -14.28 -18.38
N GLU A 284 -7.08 -14.02 -19.10
CA GLU A 284 -7.62 -14.92 -20.12
C GLU A 284 -7.05 -14.64 -21.52
N ILE A 285 -6.59 -15.68 -22.20
CA ILE A 285 -6.07 -15.64 -23.57
C ILE A 285 -7.02 -16.33 -24.54
N LEU A 286 -7.56 -15.55 -25.50
CA LEU A 286 -8.42 -16.02 -26.56
C LEU A 286 -7.60 -16.67 -27.69
N GLN A 287 -7.80 -17.97 -27.88
CA GLN A 287 -7.15 -18.76 -28.91
C GLN A 287 -7.86 -18.68 -30.26
N LYS A 288 -7.18 -19.07 -31.35
CA LYS A 288 -7.73 -19.01 -32.73
C LYS A 288 -8.97 -19.90 -32.93
N ASN A 289 -9.08 -20.98 -32.16
CA ASN A 289 -10.22 -21.90 -32.19
C ASN A 289 -11.40 -21.43 -31.32
N GLY A 290 -11.31 -20.22 -30.73
CA GLY A 290 -12.33 -19.67 -29.83
C GLY A 290 -12.25 -20.15 -28.39
N GLN A 291 -11.34 -21.08 -28.06
CA GLN A 291 -11.11 -21.51 -26.68
C GLN A 291 -10.37 -20.42 -25.89
N ILE A 292 -10.65 -20.38 -24.60
CA ILE A 292 -9.97 -19.52 -23.63
C ILE A 292 -8.96 -20.38 -22.86
N ALA A 293 -7.78 -19.84 -22.63
CA ALA A 293 -6.76 -20.44 -21.77
C ALA A 293 -6.18 -19.37 -20.85
N GLU A 294 -5.79 -19.77 -19.64
CA GLU A 294 -5.15 -18.86 -18.68
C GLU A 294 -3.69 -18.60 -19.10
N LEU A 295 -3.21 -17.37 -18.90
CA LEU A 295 -1.88 -16.91 -19.35
C LEU A 295 -0.71 -17.78 -18.85
N SER A 296 -0.64 -18.09 -17.56
CA SER A 296 0.42 -18.91 -16.97
C SER A 296 0.47 -20.34 -17.53
N SER A 297 -0.67 -20.89 -17.96
CA SER A 297 -0.71 -22.19 -18.66
C SER A 297 -0.03 -22.18 -20.04
N LEU A 298 0.11 -20.99 -20.65
CA LEU A 298 0.67 -20.80 -21.98
C LEU A 298 2.08 -20.17 -21.97
N SER A 299 2.43 -19.47 -20.89
CA SER A 299 3.68 -18.71 -20.77
C SER A 299 4.55 -19.26 -19.63
N PRO A 300 5.70 -19.90 -19.96
CA PRO A 300 6.65 -20.37 -18.94
C PRO A 300 7.21 -19.25 -18.06
N ILE A 301 7.36 -18.03 -18.60
CA ILE A 301 7.87 -16.88 -17.85
C ILE A 301 6.84 -16.47 -16.80
N VAL A 302 5.59 -16.27 -17.21
CA VAL A 302 4.52 -15.94 -16.27
C VAL A 302 4.37 -17.06 -15.26
N GLN A 303 4.37 -18.33 -15.69
CA GLN A 303 4.32 -19.48 -14.78
C GLN A 303 5.43 -19.46 -13.72
N SER A 304 6.64 -19.03 -14.07
CA SER A 304 7.76 -18.97 -13.12
C SER A 304 7.63 -17.84 -12.09
N LEU A 305 6.94 -16.75 -12.43
CA LEU A 305 6.62 -15.64 -11.53
C LEU A 305 5.36 -15.92 -10.70
N ALA A 306 4.52 -16.82 -11.21
CA ALA A 306 3.21 -17.13 -10.71
C ALA A 306 3.32 -18.17 -9.58
N GLY A 307 2.93 -17.79 -8.36
CA GLY A 307 2.90 -18.68 -7.20
C GLY A 307 4.13 -18.64 -6.28
N SER A 308 5.20 -17.93 -6.66
CA SER A 308 6.28 -17.56 -5.74
C SER A 308 5.89 -16.30 -4.97
N ARG A 309 5.80 -16.39 -3.63
CA ARG A 309 5.69 -15.20 -2.78
C ARG A 309 7.02 -14.46 -2.87
N HIS A 310 6.99 -13.27 -3.44
CA HIS A 310 8.16 -12.40 -3.55
C HIS A 310 8.08 -11.31 -2.49
N GLY A 311 9.21 -11.09 -1.84
CA GLY A 311 9.38 -10.10 -0.78
C GLY A 311 10.22 -10.66 0.37
N ASP A 312 10.41 -9.84 1.39
CA ASP A 312 11.26 -10.14 2.53
C ASP A 312 10.55 -9.85 3.85
N ASN A 313 10.97 -10.57 4.88
CA ASN A 313 10.67 -10.17 6.25
C ASN A 313 11.75 -9.20 6.70
N ARG A 314 11.35 -8.01 7.15
CA ARG A 314 12.27 -6.97 7.59
C ARG A 314 12.02 -6.56 9.03
N PHE A 315 13.11 -6.41 9.77
CA PHE A 315 13.13 -5.79 11.09
C PHE A 315 13.68 -4.37 10.94
N TYR A 316 12.87 -3.38 11.30
CA TYR A 316 13.20 -1.95 11.25
C TYR A 316 13.69 -1.46 12.61
N PHE A 317 14.66 -0.54 12.61
CA PHE A 317 15.29 0.01 13.82
C PHE A 317 15.93 1.39 13.55
N PRO A 318 16.26 2.18 14.58
CA PRO A 318 16.91 3.49 14.41
C PRO A 318 18.31 3.35 13.80
N LYS A 319 18.66 4.22 12.86
CA LYS A 319 19.99 4.21 12.19
C LYS A 319 21.14 4.32 13.21
N GLU A 320 20.87 4.98 14.33
CA GLU A 320 21.76 5.18 15.47
C GLU A 320 22.30 3.86 16.06
N MET A 321 21.58 2.74 15.91
CA MET A 321 22.08 1.42 16.31
C MET A 321 23.31 0.96 15.52
N LEU A 322 23.58 1.56 14.36
CA LEU A 322 24.73 1.26 13.53
C LEU A 322 25.97 2.12 13.88
N ASP A 323 25.82 3.10 14.78
CA ASP A 323 26.93 3.99 15.17
C ASP A 323 27.76 3.38 16.30
N GLN A 324 29.02 3.09 15.98
CA GLN A 324 29.99 2.52 16.91
C GLN A 324 30.74 3.58 17.74
N ASN A 325 30.61 4.87 17.42
CA ASN A 325 31.32 5.95 18.09
C ASN A 325 30.51 6.63 19.21
N SER A 326 29.38 6.02 19.60
CA SER A 326 28.51 6.56 20.64
C SER A 326 28.98 6.16 22.05
N ILE A 327 28.46 6.84 23.07
CA ILE A 327 28.64 6.46 24.48
C ILE A 327 28.08 5.06 24.80
N PHE A 328 27.27 4.49 23.91
CA PHE A 328 26.67 3.16 24.01
C PHE A 328 27.35 2.12 23.10
N ALA A 329 28.62 2.35 22.72
CA ALA A 329 29.37 1.52 21.79
C ALA A 329 29.34 0.01 22.10
N SER A 330 29.31 -0.39 23.39
CA SER A 330 29.23 -1.80 23.77
C SER A 330 27.90 -2.45 23.34
N ILE A 331 26.78 -1.73 23.47
CA ILE A 331 25.44 -2.21 23.12
C ILE A 331 25.28 -2.21 21.59
N THR A 332 25.72 -1.15 20.90
CA THR A 332 25.66 -1.11 19.43
C THR A 332 26.58 -2.16 18.80
N GLN A 333 27.71 -2.51 19.42
CA GLN A 333 28.53 -3.64 18.99
C GLN A 333 27.83 -5.00 19.16
N GLN A 334 27.11 -5.23 20.26
CA GLN A 334 26.30 -6.45 20.44
C GLN A 334 25.20 -6.52 19.39
N PHE A 335 24.51 -5.41 19.13
CA PHE A 335 23.48 -5.34 18.10
C PHE A 335 24.03 -5.67 16.71
N LEU A 336 25.17 -5.07 16.35
CA LEU A 336 25.85 -5.34 15.08
C LEU A 336 26.40 -6.76 14.98
N HIS A 337 26.79 -7.38 16.10
CA HIS A 337 27.21 -8.78 16.10
C HIS A 337 26.09 -9.71 15.63
N LEU A 338 24.83 -9.39 15.90
CA LEU A 338 23.66 -10.14 15.44
C LEU A 338 23.31 -9.92 13.95
N ILE A 339 24.09 -9.11 13.21
CA ILE A 339 23.82 -8.77 11.82
C ILE A 339 24.99 -9.23 10.93
N GLU A 340 24.69 -9.93 9.85
CA GLU A 340 25.65 -10.31 8.81
C GLU A 340 25.02 -10.10 7.44
N ASN A 341 25.69 -9.36 6.56
CA ASN A 341 25.19 -9.06 5.20
C ASN A 341 23.75 -8.53 5.18
N ASP A 342 23.43 -7.59 6.09
CA ASP A 342 22.07 -7.04 6.28
C ASP A 342 20.99 -8.10 6.57
N HIS A 343 21.40 -9.23 7.17
CA HIS A 343 20.54 -10.31 7.63
C HIS A 343 20.74 -10.57 9.13
N PHE A 344 19.65 -10.80 9.84
CA PHE A 344 19.67 -11.18 11.25
C PHE A 344 20.20 -12.61 11.41
N THR A 345 21.24 -12.76 12.23
CA THR A 345 21.92 -14.04 12.50
C THR A 345 22.12 -14.20 14.00
N PRO A 346 21.13 -14.78 14.72
CA PRO A 346 21.18 -14.87 16.18
C PRO A 346 22.20 -15.90 16.70
N ASN A 347 22.51 -16.92 15.91
CA ASN A 347 23.42 -18.02 16.28
C ASN A 347 24.80 -17.87 15.65
N LYS A 348 25.46 -16.73 15.86
CA LYS A 348 26.88 -16.61 15.48
C LYS A 348 27.75 -17.36 16.49
N ASN A 349 28.49 -18.33 15.98
CA ASN A 349 29.53 -19.06 16.73
C ASN A 349 30.75 -18.19 17.02
#